data_AF-A0A9E2ZFS9-F1
#
_entry.id   AF-A0A9E2ZFS9-F1
#
_cell.length_a   1.000
_cell.length_b   1.000
_cell.length_c   1.000
_cell.angle_alpha   90.00
_cell.angle_beta   90.00
_cell.angle_gamma   90.00
#
_symmetry.space_group_name_H-M   'P 1'
#
loop_
_entity.id
_entity.type
_entity.pdbx_description
1 polymer ?
#
loop_
_entity_poly.entity_id
_entity_poly.type
_entity_poly.pdbx_seq_one_letter_code
_entity_poly.pdbx_strand_id
1 'polypeptide(L)'
;MTDQPEQGGATPPGAARPVPHPVPRPGRPPTARPVGKSSDPHRFGRVDPDGTVWLITPAGERVIGSWQAGEPEAAFAQFGRRFDDLSTEVDLLERRLASGTGDARKIKSTAAGLAEGLATAAVLGDVDAVAARLAAIRDHAEQTAQAERARREQRRAEQIARKEALAAEAEDLATNSMQWKAAGDRLRAILEEWRTISGVDRKTDDALWKRYSAARETFNRR
;
A
#
# COMPACT_ATOMS: atom_id res chain seq x y z
N MET A 1 -2.03 -3.11 94.15
CA MET A 1 -3.01 -3.28 95.24
C MET A 1 -4.16 -2.35 94.91
N THR A 2 -5.29 -2.93 94.46
CA THR A 2 -6.65 -2.36 94.59
C THR A 2 -6.93 -1.12 93.70
N ASP A 3 -8.02 -0.92 92.99
CA ASP A 3 -9.27 -1.62 92.65
C ASP A 3 -9.97 -0.71 91.62
N GLN A 4 -10.93 -1.27 90.87
CA GLN A 4 -11.79 -0.67 89.83
C GLN A 4 -12.80 0.37 90.46
N PRO A 5 -13.84 0.96 89.79
CA PRO A 5 -14.35 0.82 88.41
C PRO A 5 -15.02 2.09 87.75
N GLU A 6 -15.66 1.85 86.59
CA GLU A 6 -16.91 2.47 86.06
C GLU A 6 -16.92 3.65 85.05
N GLN A 7 -17.32 3.26 83.82
CA GLN A 7 -18.36 3.82 82.93
C GLN A 7 -18.14 5.12 82.10
N GLY A 8 -18.41 4.98 80.80
CA GLY A 8 -18.60 6.09 79.85
C GLY A 8 -18.95 5.59 78.44
N GLY A 9 -20.16 5.88 77.97
CA GLY A 9 -20.83 5.20 76.85
C GLY A 9 -20.21 5.35 75.45
N ALA A 10 -20.39 4.29 74.65
CA ALA A 10 -20.17 4.28 73.21
C ALA A 10 -21.49 4.58 72.47
N THR A 11 -21.45 5.54 71.55
CA THR A 11 -22.56 5.93 70.65
C THR A 11 -22.15 5.62 69.20
N PRO A 12 -23.07 5.18 68.32
CA PRO A 12 -22.80 4.26 67.19
C PRO A 12 -22.29 4.89 65.88
N PRO A 13 -21.86 4.04 64.91
CA PRO A 13 -21.16 4.46 63.68
C PRO A 13 -22.07 5.07 62.61
N GLY A 14 -21.52 6.05 61.88
CA GLY A 14 -22.11 6.65 60.68
C GLY A 14 -22.14 5.67 59.50
N ALA A 15 -23.34 5.49 58.95
CA ALA A 15 -23.60 4.67 57.77
C ALA A 15 -23.03 5.30 56.50
N ALA A 16 -22.20 4.55 55.77
CA ALA A 16 -21.72 4.89 54.43
C ALA A 16 -22.84 4.70 53.39
N ARG A 17 -23.02 5.69 52.51
CA ARG A 17 -23.97 5.66 51.38
C ARG A 17 -23.46 4.71 50.29
N PRO A 18 -24.31 3.88 49.67
CA PRO A 18 -23.90 3.00 48.57
C PRO A 18 -23.72 3.78 47.27
N VAL A 19 -22.59 3.58 46.60
CA VAL A 19 -22.30 4.10 45.25
C VAL A 19 -22.86 3.14 44.19
N PRO A 20 -23.59 3.63 43.16
CA PRO A 20 -24.15 2.77 42.12
C PRO A 20 -23.06 2.29 41.15
N HIS A 21 -23.00 0.97 40.93
CA HIS A 21 -22.14 0.35 39.92
C HIS A 21 -22.76 0.47 38.52
N PRO A 22 -21.96 0.69 37.46
CA PRO A 22 -22.45 0.74 36.09
C PRO A 22 -22.84 -0.65 35.59
N VAL A 23 -24.03 -0.76 35.02
CA VAL A 23 -24.56 -1.97 34.37
C VAL A 23 -23.77 -2.32 33.09
N PRO A 24 -23.52 -3.62 32.80
CA PRO A 24 -22.89 -4.05 31.56
C PRO A 24 -23.82 -3.81 30.37
N ARG A 25 -23.31 -3.16 29.32
CA ARG A 25 -24.01 -3.05 28.04
C ARG A 25 -24.01 -4.41 27.32
N PRO A 26 -25.14 -4.85 26.73
CA PRO A 26 -25.15 -6.06 25.91
C PRO A 26 -24.24 -5.86 24.69
N GLY A 27 -23.37 -6.85 24.45
CA GLY A 27 -22.38 -6.84 23.37
C GLY A 27 -23.05 -6.73 22.00
N ARG A 28 -22.46 -5.89 21.15
CA ARG A 28 -22.80 -5.79 19.73
C ARG A 28 -22.58 -7.18 19.09
N PRO A 29 -23.52 -7.71 18.29
CA PRO A 29 -23.29 -8.96 17.58
C PRO A 29 -22.08 -8.81 16.64
N PRO A 30 -21.22 -9.83 16.49
CA PRO A 30 -20.11 -9.76 15.56
C PRO A 30 -20.65 -9.57 14.15
N THR A 31 -20.21 -8.51 13.48
CA THR A 31 -20.44 -8.32 12.05
C THR A 31 -19.86 -9.53 11.32
N ALA A 32 -20.73 -10.32 10.68
CA ALA A 32 -20.32 -11.42 9.83
C ALA A 32 -19.34 -10.90 8.77
N ARG A 33 -18.12 -11.44 8.78
CA ARG A 33 -17.14 -11.17 7.73
C ARG A 33 -17.70 -11.72 6.42
N PRO A 34 -17.54 -11.02 5.29
CA PRO A 34 -17.95 -11.57 4.00
C PRO A 34 -17.18 -12.87 3.78
N VAL A 35 -17.92 -13.97 3.68
CA VAL A 35 -17.36 -15.26 3.29
C VAL A 35 -16.93 -15.14 1.83
N GLY A 36 -15.62 -14.98 1.62
CA GLY A 36 -15.02 -15.32 0.33
C GLY A 36 -15.34 -16.77 -0.02
N LYS A 37 -15.11 -17.20 -1.26
CA LYS A 37 -15.25 -18.60 -1.66
C LYS A 37 -14.35 -19.45 -0.73
N SER A 38 -14.95 -20.02 0.30
CA SER A 38 -14.26 -20.82 1.32
C SER A 38 -13.75 -22.08 0.64
N SER A 39 -12.43 -22.29 0.70
CA SER A 39 -11.86 -23.58 0.34
C SER A 39 -12.21 -24.57 1.45
N ASP A 40 -12.70 -25.74 1.06
CA ASP A 40 -13.02 -26.81 2.00
C ASP A 40 -11.72 -27.35 2.64
N PRO A 41 -11.47 -27.10 3.95
CA PRO A 41 -10.21 -27.46 4.59
C PRO A 41 -9.95 -28.97 4.61
N HIS A 42 -11.01 -29.77 4.57
CA HIS A 42 -10.95 -31.24 4.56
C HIS A 42 -10.40 -31.79 3.25
N ARG A 43 -10.50 -31.04 2.14
CA ARG A 43 -9.94 -31.44 0.85
C ARG A 43 -8.43 -31.23 0.75
N PHE A 44 -7.91 -30.29 1.54
CA PHE A 44 -6.52 -29.87 1.50
C PHE A 44 -5.76 -30.28 2.75
N GLY A 45 -6.38 -31.02 3.68
CA GLY A 45 -5.80 -31.32 4.97
C GLY A 45 -6.06 -32.73 5.46
N ARG A 46 -5.09 -33.27 6.20
CA ARG A 46 -5.25 -34.49 7.02
C ARG A 46 -4.80 -34.19 8.44
N VAL A 47 -5.57 -34.64 9.43
CA VAL A 47 -5.18 -34.58 10.84
C VAL A 47 -5.00 -36.02 11.31
N ASP A 48 -3.80 -36.35 11.75
CA ASP A 48 -3.48 -37.67 12.27
C ASP A 48 -3.97 -37.81 13.74
N PRO A 49 -4.16 -39.04 14.26
CA PRO A 49 -4.67 -39.28 15.61
C PRO A 49 -3.78 -38.73 16.75
N ASP A 50 -2.50 -38.47 16.46
CA ASP A 50 -1.54 -37.85 17.36
C ASP A 50 -1.69 -36.31 17.43
N GLY A 51 -2.61 -35.75 16.63
CA GLY A 51 -2.85 -34.32 16.50
C GLY A 51 -1.99 -33.63 15.43
N THR A 52 -1.17 -34.36 14.65
CA THR A 52 -0.35 -33.77 13.59
C THR A 52 -1.23 -33.34 12.41
N VAL A 53 -1.10 -32.08 11.99
CA VAL A 53 -1.86 -31.51 10.88
C VAL A 53 -0.98 -31.41 9.63
N TRP A 54 -1.45 -32.06 8.58
CA TRP A 54 -0.83 -32.12 7.27
C TRP A 54 -1.63 -31.29 6.27
N LEU A 55 -0.92 -30.52 5.47
CA LEU A 55 -1.43 -29.90 4.25
C LEU A 55 -1.11 -30.84 3.07
N ILE A 56 -2.13 -31.14 2.28
CA ILE A 56 -2.02 -31.95 1.08
C ILE A 56 -2.13 -31.02 -0.12
N THR A 57 -1.05 -30.94 -0.90
CA THR A 57 -1.04 -30.25 -2.19
C THR A 57 -0.73 -31.24 -3.31
N PRO A 58 -1.03 -30.91 -4.58
CA PRO A 58 -0.58 -31.71 -5.73
C PRO A 58 0.94 -31.96 -5.76
N ALA A 59 1.74 -31.09 -5.14
CA ALA A 59 3.19 -31.22 -5.06
C ALA A 59 3.68 -32.14 -3.92
N GLY A 60 2.81 -32.49 -2.96
CA GLY A 60 3.14 -33.40 -1.86
C GLY A 60 2.42 -33.07 -0.55
N GLU A 61 2.73 -33.84 0.48
CA GLU A 61 2.22 -33.64 1.84
C GLU A 61 3.24 -32.86 2.69
N ARG A 62 2.78 -31.87 3.46
CA ARG A 62 3.61 -31.04 4.35
C ARG A 62 3.00 -30.94 5.75
N VAL A 63 3.79 -31.20 6.79
CA VAL A 63 3.38 -30.90 8.16
C VAL A 63 3.30 -29.39 8.35
N ILE A 64 2.12 -28.90 8.76
CA ILE A 64 1.88 -27.47 9.00
C ILE A 64 1.76 -27.12 10.48
N GLY A 65 1.61 -28.12 11.35
CA GLY A 65 1.59 -27.92 12.79
C GLY A 65 1.01 -29.12 13.53
N SER A 66 0.81 -28.96 14.83
CA SER A 66 0.10 -29.92 15.67
C SER A 66 -1.06 -29.24 16.41
N TRP A 67 -2.13 -30.01 16.63
CA TRP A 67 -3.32 -29.61 17.36
C TRP A 67 -3.49 -30.52 18.58
N GLN A 68 -3.46 -29.92 19.78
CA GLN A 68 -3.59 -30.63 21.05
C GLN A 68 -4.81 -30.12 21.86
N ALA A 69 -5.59 -29.20 21.29
CA ALA A 69 -6.59 -28.40 22.01
C ALA A 69 -8.04 -28.84 21.73
N GLY A 70 -8.28 -30.16 21.63
CA GLY A 70 -9.60 -30.75 21.45
C GLY A 70 -9.72 -31.61 20.20
N GLU A 71 -10.96 -31.78 19.71
CA GLU A 71 -11.29 -32.66 18.59
C GLU A 71 -10.58 -32.29 17.27
N PRO A 72 -10.27 -33.26 16.39
CA PRO A 72 -9.62 -33.03 15.09
C PRO A 72 -10.36 -32.01 14.21
N GLU A 73 -11.69 -31.98 14.27
CA GLU A 73 -12.52 -31.01 13.52
C GLU A 73 -12.21 -29.55 13.89
N ALA A 74 -11.87 -29.29 15.15
CA ALA A 74 -11.50 -27.96 15.61
C ALA A 74 -10.19 -27.47 14.97
N ALA A 75 -9.27 -28.40 14.66
CA ALA A 75 -8.05 -28.09 13.92
C ALA A 75 -8.40 -27.59 12.51
N PHE A 76 -9.19 -28.34 11.75
CA PHE A 76 -9.62 -27.95 10.40
C PHE A 76 -10.26 -26.57 10.38
N ALA A 77 -11.17 -26.29 11.31
CA ALA A 77 -11.81 -24.99 11.41
C ALA A 77 -10.81 -23.86 11.74
N GLN A 78 -9.83 -24.09 12.61
CA GLN A 78 -8.86 -23.07 12.99
C GLN A 78 -7.86 -22.78 11.85
N PHE A 79 -7.33 -23.81 11.19
CA PHE A 79 -6.39 -23.67 10.09
C PHE A 79 -7.07 -23.17 8.80
N GLY A 80 -8.33 -23.56 8.56
CA GLY A 80 -9.17 -23.03 7.49
C GLY A 80 -9.48 -21.55 7.68
N ARG A 81 -9.82 -21.10 8.90
CA ARG A 81 -10.01 -19.66 9.19
C ARG A 81 -8.77 -18.83 8.86
N ARG A 82 -7.56 -19.33 9.15
CA ARG A 82 -6.31 -18.64 8.79
C ARG A 82 -6.11 -18.57 7.26
N PHE A 83 -6.51 -19.60 6.53
CA PHE A 83 -6.52 -19.58 5.07
C PHE A 83 -7.52 -18.55 4.52
N ASP A 84 -8.72 -18.47 5.11
CA ASP A 84 -9.74 -17.49 4.73
C ASP A 84 -9.27 -16.05 4.99
N ASP A 85 -8.55 -15.83 6.09
CA ASP A 85 -7.92 -14.54 6.42
C ASP A 85 -6.91 -14.14 5.35
N LEU A 86 -6.02 -15.07 4.98
CA LEU A 86 -5.02 -14.85 3.93
C LEU A 86 -5.69 -14.57 2.57
N SER A 87 -6.69 -15.37 2.20
CA SER A 87 -7.45 -15.16 0.96
C SER A 87 -8.13 -13.80 0.94
N THR A 88 -8.66 -13.34 2.07
CA THR A 88 -9.25 -12.00 2.19
C THR A 88 -8.20 -10.91 1.98
N GLU A 89 -7.00 -11.07 2.53
CA GLU A 89 -5.91 -10.11 2.34
C GLU A 89 -5.48 -10.02 0.86
N VAL A 90 -5.37 -11.18 0.20
CA VAL A 90 -5.08 -11.25 -1.24
C VAL A 90 -6.17 -10.54 -2.06
N ASP A 91 -7.44 -10.81 -1.78
CA ASP A 91 -8.57 -10.15 -2.45
C ASP A 91 -8.54 -8.62 -2.26
N LEU A 92 -8.13 -8.14 -1.09
CA LEU A 92 -7.98 -6.71 -0.82
C LEU A 92 -6.82 -6.09 -1.63
N LEU A 93 -5.69 -6.80 -1.74
CA LEU A 93 -4.57 -6.36 -2.57
C LEU A 93 -4.97 -6.29 -4.05
N GLU A 94 -5.69 -7.29 -4.56
CA GLU A 94 -6.21 -7.30 -5.93
C GLU A 94 -7.12 -6.11 -6.20
N ARG A 95 -8.10 -5.87 -5.32
CA ARG A 95 -9.03 -4.74 -5.46
C ARG A 95 -8.30 -3.40 -5.38
N ARG A 96 -7.30 -3.29 -4.51
CA ARG A 96 -6.51 -2.07 -4.39
C ARG A 96 -5.70 -1.79 -5.65
N LEU A 97 -5.12 -2.83 -6.24
CA LEU A 97 -4.39 -2.73 -7.50
C LEU A 97 -5.33 -2.37 -8.66
N ALA A 98 -6.46 -3.06 -8.78
CA ALA A 98 -7.45 -2.83 -9.83
C ALA A 98 -8.06 -1.42 -9.77
N SER A 99 -8.27 -0.88 -8.57
CA SER A 99 -8.79 0.48 -8.38
C SER A 99 -7.73 1.58 -8.51
N GLY A 100 -6.44 1.23 -8.59
CA GLY A 100 -5.35 2.20 -8.60
C GLY A 100 -5.21 3.02 -7.31
N THR A 101 -5.83 2.60 -6.20
CA THR A 101 -5.84 3.34 -4.91
C THR A 101 -4.61 3.08 -4.04
N GLY A 102 -3.47 2.77 -4.67
CA GLY A 102 -2.22 2.49 -3.97
C GLY A 102 -1.00 2.58 -4.87
N ASP A 103 0.17 2.66 -4.26
CA ASP A 103 1.44 2.58 -4.98
C ASP A 103 1.67 1.14 -5.45
N ALA A 104 1.71 0.95 -6.78
CA ALA A 104 1.86 -0.36 -7.39
C ALA A 104 3.16 -1.08 -6.95
N ARG A 105 4.27 -0.35 -6.73
CA ARG A 105 5.51 -0.95 -6.23
C ARG A 105 5.36 -1.46 -4.80
N LYS A 106 4.64 -0.72 -3.94
CA LYS A 106 4.35 -1.17 -2.57
C LYS A 106 3.45 -2.40 -2.58
N ILE A 107 2.39 -2.41 -3.40
CA ILE A 107 1.49 -3.57 -3.56
C ILE A 107 2.30 -4.81 -3.99
N LYS A 108 3.18 -4.67 -4.98
CA LYS A 108 4.08 -5.75 -5.41
C LYS A 108 4.95 -6.27 -4.27
N SER A 109 5.54 -5.38 -3.47
CA SER A 109 6.36 -5.76 -2.32
C SER A 109 5.56 -6.53 -1.26
N THR A 110 4.34 -6.08 -0.95
CA THR A 110 3.45 -6.78 0.00
C THR A 110 3.09 -8.17 -0.53
N ALA A 111 2.71 -8.28 -1.81
CA ALA A 111 2.39 -9.57 -2.42
C ALA A 111 3.59 -10.52 -2.44
N ALA A 112 4.82 -10.01 -2.63
CA ALA A 112 6.03 -10.81 -2.52
C ALA A 112 6.25 -11.35 -1.10
N GLY A 113 6.09 -10.50 -0.07
CA GLY A 113 6.20 -10.94 1.33
C GLY A 113 5.17 -11.99 1.71
N LEU A 114 3.92 -11.85 1.25
CA LEU A 114 2.89 -12.87 1.47
C LEU A 114 3.22 -14.19 0.76
N ALA A 115 3.79 -14.13 -0.46
CA ALA A 115 4.20 -15.32 -1.20
C ALA A 115 5.36 -16.05 -0.52
N GLU A 116 6.33 -15.32 0.03
CA GLU A 116 7.43 -15.91 0.82
C GLU A 116 6.91 -16.59 2.09
N GLY A 117 5.97 -15.96 2.80
CA GLY A 117 5.35 -16.53 4.00
C GLY A 117 4.48 -17.77 3.74
N LEU A 118 3.92 -17.91 2.53
CA LEU A 118 3.05 -19.03 2.17
C LEU A 118 3.76 -20.40 2.22
N ALA A 119 5.07 -20.41 1.94
CA ALA A 119 5.90 -21.62 1.96
C ALA A 119 6.05 -22.24 3.37
N THR A 120 5.83 -21.48 4.43
CA THR A 120 5.87 -21.93 5.82
C THR A 120 4.55 -21.71 6.56
N ALA A 121 3.52 -21.24 5.86
CA ALA A 121 2.24 -20.89 6.45
C ALA A 121 1.51 -22.12 7.00
N ALA A 122 1.08 -22.01 8.26
CA ALA A 122 0.27 -22.99 8.93
C ALA A 122 -1.22 -22.75 8.63
N VAL A 123 -1.64 -23.15 7.42
CA VAL A 123 -3.00 -22.94 6.88
C VAL A 123 -3.47 -24.20 6.15
N LEU A 124 -4.79 -24.45 6.15
CA LEU A 124 -5.41 -25.54 5.38
C LEU A 124 -6.32 -24.95 4.31
N GLY A 125 -5.94 -25.14 3.05
CA GLY A 125 -6.68 -24.66 1.89
C GLY A 125 -5.84 -24.75 0.62
N ASP A 126 -6.37 -24.18 -0.46
CA ASP A 126 -5.72 -24.16 -1.77
C ASP A 126 -4.58 -23.13 -1.81
N VAL A 127 -3.44 -23.50 -1.23
CA VAL A 127 -2.24 -22.65 -1.19
C VAL A 127 -1.69 -22.40 -2.59
N ASP A 128 -1.84 -23.33 -3.52
CA ASP A 128 -1.33 -23.16 -4.89
C ASP A 128 -2.16 -22.11 -5.64
N ALA A 129 -3.49 -22.09 -5.45
CA ALA A 129 -4.34 -21.02 -5.98
C ALA A 129 -4.02 -19.66 -5.36
N VAL A 130 -3.69 -19.59 -4.07
CA VAL A 130 -3.22 -18.35 -3.43
C VAL A 130 -1.87 -17.90 -4.00
N ALA A 131 -0.93 -18.83 -4.18
CA ALA A 131 0.37 -18.54 -4.78
C ALA A 131 0.23 -18.01 -6.21
N ALA A 132 -0.65 -18.61 -7.02
CA ALA A 132 -0.96 -18.17 -8.37
C ALA A 132 -1.56 -16.77 -8.40
N ARG A 133 -2.51 -16.47 -7.49
CA ARG A 133 -3.07 -15.11 -7.35
C ARG A 133 -2.01 -14.08 -6.95
N LEU A 134 -1.17 -14.38 -5.97
CA LEU A 134 -0.06 -13.51 -5.56
C LEU A 134 0.94 -13.26 -6.70
N ALA A 135 1.25 -14.27 -7.52
CA ALA A 135 2.08 -14.10 -8.70
C ALA A 135 1.42 -13.15 -9.71
N ALA A 136 0.13 -13.34 -10.02
CA ALA A 136 -0.62 -12.46 -10.91
C ALA A 136 -0.68 -11.00 -10.41
N ILE A 137 -0.86 -10.79 -9.10
CA ILE A 137 -0.82 -9.46 -8.47
C ILE A 137 0.55 -8.80 -8.69
N ARG A 138 1.64 -9.54 -8.48
CA ARG A 138 3.01 -9.03 -8.64
C ARG A 138 3.28 -8.61 -10.09
N ASP A 139 2.81 -9.39 -11.05
CA ASP A 139 2.97 -9.10 -12.48
C ASP A 139 2.15 -7.88 -12.90
N HIS A 140 0.87 -7.81 -12.51
CA HIS A 140 0.01 -6.66 -12.80
C HIS A 140 0.53 -5.38 -12.13
N ALA A 141 1.04 -5.47 -10.91
CA ALA A 141 1.64 -4.35 -10.21
C ALA A 141 2.93 -3.85 -10.88
N GLU A 142 3.77 -4.76 -11.36
CA GLU A 142 4.96 -4.41 -12.14
C GLU A 142 4.59 -3.70 -13.44
N GLN A 143 3.65 -4.26 -14.21
CA GLN A 143 3.17 -3.66 -15.46
C GLN A 143 2.60 -2.25 -15.22
N THR A 144 1.81 -2.08 -14.16
CA THR A 144 1.27 -0.79 -13.76
C THR A 144 2.38 0.22 -13.44
N ALA A 145 3.35 -0.18 -12.62
CA ALA A 145 4.48 0.67 -12.24
C ALA A 145 5.35 1.06 -13.46
N GLN A 146 5.56 0.13 -14.39
CA GLN A 146 6.29 0.38 -15.63
C GLN A 146 5.52 1.35 -16.54
N ALA A 147 4.22 1.16 -16.71
CA ALA A 147 3.38 2.07 -17.51
C ALA A 147 3.38 3.49 -16.94
N GLU A 148 3.27 3.65 -15.62
CA GLU A 148 3.35 4.96 -14.97
C GLU A 148 4.73 5.60 -15.11
N ARG A 149 5.79 4.80 -15.04
CA ARG A 149 7.16 5.28 -15.27
C ARG A 149 7.33 5.75 -16.71
N ALA A 150 6.95 4.94 -17.69
CA ALA A 150 7.03 5.28 -19.10
C ALA A 150 6.23 6.56 -19.41
N ARG A 151 5.01 6.70 -18.89
CA ARG A 151 4.20 7.93 -19.04
C ARG A 151 4.90 9.16 -18.44
N ARG A 152 5.57 9.02 -17.29
CA ARG A 152 6.32 10.13 -16.68
C ARG A 152 7.55 10.50 -17.49
N GLU A 153 8.27 9.51 -17.99
CA GLU A 153 9.46 9.71 -18.83
C GLU A 153 9.09 10.35 -20.17
N GLN A 154 8.03 9.87 -20.82
CA GLN A 154 7.50 10.47 -22.05
C GLN A 154 7.10 11.93 -21.83
N ARG A 155 6.30 12.24 -20.81
CA ARG A 155 5.94 13.63 -20.50
C ARG A 155 7.18 14.48 -20.27
N ARG A 156 8.17 14.00 -19.52
CA ARG A 156 9.43 14.73 -19.32
C ARG A 156 10.15 14.98 -20.64
N ALA A 157 10.26 13.97 -21.50
CA ALA A 157 10.90 14.09 -22.81
C ALA A 157 10.19 15.11 -23.70
N GLU A 158 8.85 15.12 -23.71
CA GLU A 158 8.04 16.11 -24.43
C GLU A 158 8.30 17.54 -23.92
N GLN A 159 8.39 17.74 -22.61
CA GLN A 159 8.69 19.06 -22.03
C GLN A 159 10.13 19.52 -22.34
N ILE A 160 11.10 18.61 -22.33
CA ILE A 160 12.49 18.90 -22.74
C ILE A 160 12.52 19.30 -24.21
N ALA A 161 11.92 18.48 -25.09
CA ALA A 161 11.86 18.74 -26.52
C ALA A 161 11.18 20.08 -26.84
N ARG A 162 10.14 20.46 -26.07
CA ARG A 162 9.49 21.76 -26.23
C ARG A 162 10.43 22.91 -25.86
N LYS A 163 11.15 22.83 -24.74
CA LYS A 163 12.15 23.85 -24.36
C LYS A 163 13.32 23.91 -25.33
N GLU A 164 13.77 22.77 -25.85
CA GLU A 164 14.79 22.71 -26.91
C GLU A 164 14.35 23.43 -28.17
N ALA A 165 13.12 23.19 -28.64
CA ALA A 165 12.56 23.87 -29.80
C ALA A 165 12.47 25.39 -29.59
N LEU A 166 12.06 25.83 -28.39
CA LEU A 166 12.01 27.25 -28.03
C LEU A 166 13.39 27.91 -28.01
N ALA A 167 14.41 27.22 -27.49
CA ALA A 167 15.78 27.71 -27.49
C ALA A 167 16.33 27.81 -28.92
N ALA A 168 16.10 26.79 -29.75
CA ALA A 168 16.52 26.78 -31.16
C ALA A 168 15.84 27.88 -31.97
N GLU A 169 14.54 28.12 -31.74
CA GLU A 169 13.82 29.23 -32.38
C GLU A 169 14.38 30.60 -31.96
N ALA A 170 14.73 30.78 -30.68
CA ALA A 170 15.37 32.01 -30.22
C ALA A 170 16.76 32.22 -30.85
N GLU A 171 17.56 31.16 -30.98
CA GLU A 171 18.87 31.17 -31.66
C GLU A 171 18.73 31.55 -33.15
N ASP A 172 17.72 31.00 -33.84
CA ASP A 172 17.41 31.33 -35.23
C ASP A 172 16.98 32.80 -35.39
N LEU A 173 16.06 33.27 -34.53
CA LEU A 173 15.62 34.67 -34.53
C LEU A 173 16.77 35.65 -34.30
N ALA A 174 17.70 35.30 -33.41
CA ALA A 174 18.87 36.13 -33.12
C ALA A 174 19.81 36.25 -34.33
N THR A 175 19.96 35.18 -35.10
CA THR A 175 20.93 35.10 -36.20
C THR A 175 20.32 35.59 -37.52
N ASN A 176 19.16 35.07 -37.88
CA ASN A 176 18.61 35.14 -39.23
C ASN A 176 17.49 36.18 -39.38
N SER A 177 16.86 36.64 -38.29
CA SER A 177 15.74 37.58 -38.42
C SER A 177 16.19 39.00 -38.75
N MET A 178 15.59 39.58 -39.79
CA MET A 178 15.74 40.99 -40.17
C MET A 178 14.62 41.87 -39.61
N GLN A 179 13.58 41.26 -39.04
CA GLN A 179 12.36 41.94 -38.57
C GLN A 179 12.41 42.12 -37.05
N TRP A 180 13.14 43.15 -36.62
CA TRP A 180 13.43 43.50 -35.22
C TRP A 180 12.24 43.45 -34.27
N LYS A 181 11.15 44.14 -34.63
CA LYS A 181 9.97 44.23 -33.75
C LYS A 181 9.29 42.86 -33.58
N ALA A 182 9.07 42.15 -34.69
CA ALA A 182 8.43 40.83 -34.67
C ALA A 182 9.29 39.79 -33.95
N ALA A 183 10.61 39.79 -34.16
CA ALA A 183 11.54 38.91 -33.46
C ALA A 183 11.58 39.18 -31.95
N GLY A 184 11.60 40.45 -31.54
CA GLY A 184 11.54 40.84 -30.13
C GLY A 184 10.22 40.44 -29.44
N ASP A 185 9.09 40.58 -30.14
CA ASP A 185 7.78 40.11 -29.67
C ASP A 185 7.77 38.59 -29.51
N ARG A 186 8.33 37.86 -30.48
CA ARG A 186 8.42 36.39 -30.42
C ARG A 186 9.35 35.91 -29.31
N LEU A 187 10.49 36.54 -29.08
CA LEU A 187 11.39 36.21 -27.95
C LEU A 187 10.68 36.40 -26.60
N ARG A 188 9.87 37.46 -26.45
CA ARG A 188 9.03 37.63 -25.24
C ARG A 188 8.00 36.52 -25.11
N ALA A 189 7.31 36.15 -26.19
CA ALA A 189 6.35 35.05 -26.18
C ALA A 189 7.00 33.71 -25.83
N ILE A 190 8.21 33.44 -26.33
CA ILE A 190 9.01 32.24 -25.99
C ILE A 190 9.28 32.19 -24.48
N LEU A 191 9.65 33.31 -23.86
CA LEU A 191 9.87 33.36 -22.41
C LEU A 191 8.61 33.04 -21.61
N GLU A 192 7.47 33.59 -22.00
CA GLU A 192 6.21 33.30 -21.32
C GLU A 192 5.83 31.83 -21.47
N GLU A 193 6.00 31.26 -22.67
CA GLU A 193 5.79 29.83 -22.88
C GLU A 193 6.74 28.96 -22.06
N TRP A 194 8.03 29.33 -21.99
CA TRP A 194 9.04 28.63 -21.20
C TRP A 194 8.64 28.48 -19.74
N ARG A 195 8.04 29.52 -19.15
CA ARG A 195 7.58 29.53 -17.76
C ARG A 195 6.39 28.60 -17.51
N THR A 196 5.58 28.33 -18.54
CA THR A 196 4.47 27.37 -18.42
C THR A 196 4.94 25.92 -18.43
N ILE A 197 6.13 25.65 -19.00
CA ILE A 197 6.71 24.31 -19.10
C ILE A 197 7.41 23.94 -17.79
N SER A 198 6.81 22.99 -17.08
CA SER A 198 7.33 22.42 -15.82
C SER A 198 7.60 20.93 -15.95
N GLY A 199 8.36 20.35 -15.00
CA GLY A 199 8.66 18.91 -14.99
C GLY A 199 9.95 18.49 -15.70
N VAL A 200 10.74 19.45 -16.17
CA VAL A 200 12.13 19.25 -16.63
C VAL A 200 13.07 19.30 -15.42
N ASP A 201 14.13 18.49 -15.44
CA ASP A 201 15.14 18.54 -14.37
C ASP A 201 15.95 19.85 -14.43
N ARG A 202 16.44 20.29 -13.27
CA ARG A 202 17.13 21.58 -13.15
C ARG A 202 18.37 21.69 -14.04
N LYS A 203 19.15 20.62 -14.19
CA LYS A 203 20.41 20.66 -14.94
C LYS A 203 20.13 20.86 -16.44
N THR A 204 19.15 20.14 -16.97
CA THR A 204 18.70 20.27 -18.36
C THR A 204 18.07 21.63 -18.60
N ASP A 205 17.20 22.10 -17.70
CA ASP A 205 16.58 23.42 -17.81
C ASP A 205 17.61 24.56 -17.79
N ASP A 206 18.57 24.52 -16.88
CA ASP A 206 19.65 25.52 -16.77
C ASP A 206 20.49 25.58 -18.06
N ALA A 207 20.77 24.43 -18.67
CA ALA A 207 21.53 24.36 -19.92
C ALA A 207 20.76 24.97 -21.10
N LEU A 208 19.47 24.63 -21.22
CA LEU A 208 18.60 25.18 -22.27
C LEU A 208 18.33 26.67 -22.04
N TRP A 209 18.18 27.11 -20.80
CA TRP A 209 18.00 28.51 -20.44
C TRP A 209 19.20 29.37 -20.79
N LYS A 210 20.43 28.86 -20.58
CA LYS A 210 21.66 29.53 -20.98
C LYS A 210 21.71 29.77 -22.49
N ARG A 211 21.30 28.78 -23.29
CA ARG A 211 21.20 28.90 -24.76
C ARG A 211 20.23 29.99 -25.18
N TYR A 212 19.00 29.93 -24.65
CA TYR A 212 17.98 30.97 -24.89
C TYR A 212 18.47 32.38 -24.47
N SER A 213 19.08 32.50 -23.28
CA SER A 213 19.56 33.78 -22.75
C SER A 213 20.68 34.35 -23.61
N ALA A 214 21.62 33.52 -24.06
CA ALA A 214 22.69 33.92 -24.96
C ALA A 214 22.13 34.41 -26.30
N ALA A 215 21.18 33.68 -26.90
CA ALA A 215 20.52 34.10 -28.13
C ALA A 215 19.81 35.47 -27.98
N ARG A 216 19.09 35.66 -26.88
CA ARG A 216 18.44 36.95 -26.57
C ARG A 216 19.45 38.07 -26.39
N GLU A 217 20.58 37.82 -25.73
CA GLU A 217 21.65 38.82 -25.56
C GLU A 217 22.26 39.20 -26.92
N THR A 218 22.56 38.22 -27.77
CA THR A 218 23.06 38.44 -29.13
C THR A 218 22.08 39.27 -29.95
N PHE A 219 20.78 38.96 -29.88
CA PHE A 219 19.74 39.75 -30.55
C PHE A 219 19.71 41.20 -30.05
N ASN A 220 19.77 41.43 -28.74
CA ASN A 220 19.71 42.79 -28.17
C ASN A 220 20.95 43.65 -28.48
N ARG A 221 22.09 43.03 -28.81
CA ARG A 221 23.35 43.75 -29.09
C ARG A 221 23.44 44.22 -30.54
N ARG A 222 22.67 43.62 -31.42
CA ARG A 222 22.64 43.91 -32.85
C ARG A 222 21.71 45.10 -33.10
#